data_AF-A0A6N2M451-F1
#
_entry.id   AF-A0A6N2M451-F1
#
_cell.length_a   1.000
_cell.length_b   1.000
_cell.length_c   1.000
_cell.angle_alpha   90.00
_cell.angle_beta   90.00
_cell.angle_gamma   90.00
#
_symmetry.space_group_name_H-M   'P 1'
#
loop_
_entity.id
_entity.type
_entity.pdbx_description
1 polymer ?
#
loop_
_entity_poly.entity_id
_entity_poly.type
_entity_poly.pdbx_seq_one_letter_code
_entity_poly.pdbx_strand_id
1 'polypeptide(L)'
;MQQTPTRLSMENPIKIVSYNVNGLRQRVSQFGSLSNLLNTFDADIICFQETKLRRQELTSDLVIADGYESFVSCTRTNNKGRIGYSGKVFDELLK
;
A
#
# COMPACT_ATOMS: atom_id res chain seq x y z
N MET A 1 -38.12 22.02 18.45
CA MET A 1 -38.07 21.01 17.37
C MET A 1 -36.59 20.72 17.11
N GLN A 2 -36.08 19.57 17.55
CA GLN A 2 -34.70 19.16 17.28
C GLN A 2 -34.67 18.59 15.86
N GLN A 3 -33.92 19.21 14.96
CA GLN A 3 -33.63 18.63 13.65
C GLN A 3 -32.60 17.52 13.86
N THR A 4 -33.03 16.27 13.70
CA THR A 4 -32.13 15.15 13.46
C THR A 4 -31.54 15.31 12.06
N PRO A 5 -30.21 15.33 11.89
CA PRO A 5 -29.63 15.29 10.55
C PRO A 5 -29.84 13.88 9.99
N THR A 6 -30.80 13.74 9.08
CA THR A 6 -30.87 12.60 8.16
C THR A 6 -29.60 12.64 7.32
N ARG A 7 -28.65 11.76 7.64
CA ARG A 7 -27.40 11.59 6.90
C ARG A 7 -27.76 11.29 5.44
N LEU A 8 -27.48 12.25 4.57
CA LEU A 8 -27.64 12.14 3.12
C LEU A 8 -26.85 10.94 2.60
N SER A 9 -27.56 10.10 1.83
CA SER A 9 -27.09 9.11 0.85
C SER A 9 -25.97 8.13 1.23
N MET A 10 -26.27 6.86 0.94
CA MET A 10 -25.42 5.69 1.03
C MET A 10 -24.28 5.75 0.01
N GLU A 11 -23.24 6.55 0.27
CA GLU A 11 -21.94 6.32 -0.34
C GLU A 11 -20.95 5.99 0.77
N ASN A 12 -20.36 4.80 0.68
CA ASN A 12 -19.30 4.40 1.60
C ASN A 12 -18.16 5.41 1.42
N PRO A 13 -17.71 6.09 2.49
CA PRO A 13 -16.64 7.06 2.37
C PRO A 13 -15.37 6.36 1.87
N ILE A 14 -14.69 6.94 0.88
CA ILE A 14 -13.42 6.42 0.38
C ILE A 14 -12.41 6.36 1.53
N LYS A 15 -11.80 5.19 1.73
CA LYS A 15 -10.83 4.94 2.78
C LYS A 15 -9.42 4.82 2.21
N ILE A 16 -8.57 5.73 2.64
CA ILE A 16 -7.16 5.79 2.24
C ILE A 16 -6.29 5.47 3.45
N VAL A 17 -5.40 4.50 3.31
CA VAL A 17 -4.40 4.13 4.31
C VAL A 17 -3.02 4.49 3.81
N SER A 18 -2.21 5.09 4.67
CA SER A 18 -0.79 5.30 4.42
C SER A 18 0.00 4.61 5.50
N TYR A 19 0.90 3.70 5.11
CA TYR A 19 1.67 2.90 6.03
C TYR A 19 3.16 2.85 5.68
N ASN A 20 3.98 3.41 6.57
CA ASN A 20 5.42 3.25 6.53
C ASN A 20 5.78 1.85 7.07
N VAL A 21 6.15 0.95 6.16
CA VAL A 21 6.41 -0.46 6.48
C VAL A 21 7.83 -0.73 6.96
N ASN A 22 8.77 0.21 6.74
CA ASN A 22 10.19 0.06 7.06
C ASN A 22 10.83 -1.26 6.53
N GLY A 23 10.29 -1.78 5.42
CA GLY A 23 10.65 -3.06 4.82
C GLY A 23 9.41 -3.90 4.47
N LEU A 24 8.95 -3.84 3.21
CA LEU A 24 7.71 -4.49 2.78
C LEU A 24 7.79 -6.02 2.89
N ARG A 25 8.91 -6.63 2.48
CA ARG A 25 9.10 -8.09 2.50
C ARG A 25 8.92 -8.69 3.89
N GLN A 26 9.50 -8.05 4.90
CA GLN A 26 9.37 -8.50 6.28
C GLN A 26 7.92 -8.42 6.74
N ARG A 27 7.20 -7.35 6.36
CA ARG A 27 5.80 -7.17 6.75
C ARG A 27 4.89 -8.17 6.04
N VAL A 28 5.05 -8.38 4.74
CA VAL A 28 4.32 -9.41 3.99
C VAL A 28 4.54 -10.80 4.61
N SER A 29 5.78 -11.15 4.97
CA SER A 29 6.08 -12.43 5.64
C SER A 29 5.37 -12.58 6.98
N GLN A 30 5.18 -11.51 7.76
CA GLN A 30 4.46 -11.56 9.04
C GLN A 30 2.95 -11.83 8.86
N PHE A 31 2.38 -11.43 7.74
CA PHE A 31 0.97 -11.64 7.39
C PHE A 31 0.75 -12.89 6.50
N GLY A 32 1.84 -13.57 6.12
CA GLY A 32 1.84 -14.74 5.24
C GLY A 32 1.76 -14.42 3.75
N SER A 33 1.08 -13.34 3.36
CA SER A 33 0.98 -12.89 1.96
C SER A 33 0.67 -11.40 1.87
N LEU A 34 0.89 -10.81 0.69
CA LEU A 34 0.52 -9.43 0.42
C LEU A 34 -1.00 -9.24 0.53
N SER A 35 -1.79 -10.15 -0.04
CA SER A 35 -3.26 -10.10 0.02
C SER A 35 -3.77 -10.10 1.46
N ASN A 36 -3.18 -10.91 2.35
CA ASN A 36 -3.55 -10.93 3.76
C ASN A 36 -3.25 -9.58 4.43
N LEU A 37 -2.08 -8.99 4.15
CA LEU A 37 -1.72 -7.66 4.65
C LEU A 37 -2.72 -6.60 4.17
N LEU A 38 -3.05 -6.56 2.88
CA LEU A 38 -3.99 -5.59 2.31
C LEU A 38 -5.41 -5.74 2.90
N ASN A 39 -5.89 -6.98 3.04
CA ASN A 39 -7.21 -7.27 3.61
C ASN A 39 -7.36 -6.80 5.07
N THR A 40 -6.25 -6.65 5.82
CA THR A 40 -6.32 -6.13 7.19
C THR A 40 -6.68 -4.66 7.27
N PHE A 41 -6.44 -3.90 6.20
CA PHE A 41 -6.71 -2.48 6.18
C PHE A 41 -8.15 -2.15 5.82
N ASP A 42 -8.83 -3.02 5.05
CA ASP A 42 -10.18 -2.75 4.51
C ASP A 42 -10.25 -1.34 3.91
N ALA A 43 -9.30 -1.04 3.03
CA ALA A 43 -9.13 0.29 2.43
C ALA A 43 -9.44 0.21 0.94
N ASP A 44 -9.76 1.36 0.36
CA ASP A 44 -9.86 1.50 -1.09
C ASP A 44 -8.47 1.74 -1.66
N ILE A 45 -7.67 2.62 -1.04
CA ILE A 45 -6.31 2.95 -1.47
C ILE A 45 -5.33 2.70 -0.31
N ILE A 46 -4.18 2.07 -0.60
CA ILE A 46 -3.14 1.76 0.40
C ILE A 46 -1.78 2.21 -0.12
N CYS A 47 -1.17 3.20 0.53
CA CYS A 47 0.17 3.68 0.17
C CYS A 47 1.24 3.10 1.11
N PHE A 48 2.24 2.41 0.56
CA PHE A 48 3.39 1.93 1.34
C PHE A 48 4.63 2.84 1.21
N GLN A 49 5.26 3.15 2.33
CA GLN A 49 6.54 3.89 2.36
C GLN A 49 7.67 3.08 2.99
N GLU A 50 8.91 3.43 2.62
CA GLU A 50 10.11 2.73 3.07
C GLU A 50 10.04 1.22 2.81
N THR A 51 9.58 0.83 1.62
CA THR A 51 9.46 -0.59 1.25
C THR A 51 10.80 -1.31 1.21
N LYS A 52 11.90 -0.56 1.05
CA LYS A 52 13.30 -1.05 0.94
C LYS A 52 13.49 -2.09 -0.16
N LEU A 53 12.62 -2.10 -1.17
CA LEU A 53 12.73 -2.97 -2.34
C LEU A 53 13.52 -2.29 -3.46
N ARG A 54 14.44 -3.03 -4.08
CA ARG A 54 15.09 -2.66 -5.34
C ARG A 54 14.27 -3.15 -6.53
N ARG A 55 14.49 -2.58 -7.71
CA ARG A 55 13.79 -2.98 -8.95
C ARG A 55 13.94 -4.48 -9.28
N GLN A 56 15.07 -5.08 -8.93
CA GLN A 56 15.35 -6.51 -9.11
C GLN A 56 14.60 -7.41 -8.10
N GLU A 57 14.10 -6.83 -7.01
CA GLU A 57 13.42 -7.54 -5.92
C GLU A 57 11.89 -7.41 -6.02
N LEU A 58 11.39 -6.74 -7.06
CA LEU A 58 9.97 -6.67 -7.39
C LEU A 58 9.54 -7.99 -8.02
N THR A 59 9.14 -8.90 -7.15
CA THR A 59 8.58 -10.20 -7.51
C THR A 59 7.06 -10.14 -7.42
N SER A 60 6.37 -11.00 -8.18
CA SER A 60 4.91 -10.98 -8.30
C SER A 60 4.20 -11.12 -6.95
N ASP A 61 4.75 -11.88 -6.00
CA ASP A 61 4.24 -12.06 -4.64
C ASP A 61 4.25 -10.78 -3.78
N LEU A 62 5.04 -9.77 -4.16
CA LEU A 62 5.18 -8.51 -3.41
C LEU A 62 4.49 -7.33 -4.10
N VAL A 63 4.03 -7.50 -5.33
CA VAL A 63 3.42 -6.41 -6.10
C VAL A 63 2.04 -6.78 -6.63
N ILE A 64 1.74 -8.06 -6.82
CA ILE A 64 0.44 -8.49 -7.34
C ILE A 64 -0.41 -9.01 -6.19
N ALA A 65 -1.61 -8.43 -6.04
CA ALA A 65 -2.65 -8.95 -5.17
C ALA A 65 -3.99 -8.90 -5.92
N ASP A 66 -4.77 -9.97 -5.82
CA ASP A 66 -6.07 -10.04 -6.50
C ASP A 66 -7.02 -8.95 -5.97
N GLY A 67 -7.68 -8.25 -6.89
CA GLY A 67 -8.61 -7.15 -6.58
C GLY A 67 -7.93 -5.80 -6.29
N TYR A 68 -6.63 -5.70 -6.56
CA TYR A 68 -5.80 -4.55 -6.27
C TYR A 68 -4.87 -4.26 -7.46
N GLU A 69 -4.93 -3.04 -8.03
CA GLU A 69 -3.98 -2.60 -9.07
C GLU A 69 -2.74 -1.95 -8.46
N SER A 70 -1.55 -2.49 -8.76
CA SER A 70 -0.31 -2.06 -8.12
C SER A 70 0.52 -1.08 -8.94
N PHE A 71 1.04 -0.04 -8.29
CA PHE A 71 1.93 0.94 -8.87
C PHE A 71 3.19 1.11 -8.01
N VAL A 72 4.34 0.73 -8.57
CA VAL A 72 5.60 0.68 -7.80
C VAL A 72 6.62 1.67 -8.34
N SER A 73 7.07 2.58 -7.47
CA SER A 73 8.23 3.43 -7.75
C SER A 73 9.42 3.03 -6.89
N CYS A 74 10.48 2.53 -7.54
CA CYS A 74 11.76 2.25 -6.90
C CYS A 74 12.75 3.39 -7.12
N THR A 75 13.50 3.74 -6.07
CA THR A 75 14.59 4.73 -6.13
C THR A 75 15.62 4.32 -7.21
N ARG A 76 15.99 5.25 -8.09
CA ARG A 76 16.91 5.03 -9.24
C ARG A 76 18.41 4.97 -8.86
N THR A 77 18.76 4.85 -7.59
CA THR A 77 20.16 4.96 -7.17
C THR A 77 20.94 3.67 -7.43
N ASN A 78 21.59 3.62 -8.60
CA ASN A 78 22.53 2.57 -9.01
C ASN A 78 23.89 2.64 -8.28
N ASN A 79 24.14 3.69 -7.50
CA ASN A 79 25.39 3.87 -6.76
C ASN A 79 25.25 3.38 -5.31
N LYS A 80 26.25 2.61 -4.88
CA LYS A 80 26.47 1.86 -3.61
C LYS A 80 26.30 2.63 -2.28
N GLY A 81 25.53 3.73 -2.22
CA GLY A 81 25.44 4.61 -1.05
C GLY A 81 24.05 4.94 -0.53
N ARG A 82 22.96 4.62 -1.25
CA ARG A 82 21.58 4.83 -0.78
C ARG A 82 20.69 3.67 -1.19
N ILE A 83 20.92 2.53 -0.55
CA ILE A 83 20.06 1.35 -0.64
C ILE A 83 18.96 1.55 0.41
N GLY A 84 17.72 1.78 -0.01
CA GLY A 84 16.56 1.70 0.90
C GLY A 84 15.98 3.00 1.46
N TYR A 85 16.42 4.19 1.01
CA TYR A 85 15.75 5.45 1.36
C TYR A 85 14.88 5.99 0.21
N SER A 86 13.60 6.22 0.56
CA SER A 86 12.52 6.83 -0.24
C SER A 86 12.00 6.09 -1.49
N GLY A 87 11.83 4.77 -1.42
CA GLY A 87 10.84 4.11 -2.28
C GLY A 87 9.44 4.57 -1.84
N LYS A 88 8.83 5.50 -2.59
CA LYS A 88 7.39 5.77 -2.47
C LYS A 88 6.70 4.72 -3.32
N VAL A 89 6.10 3.71 -2.70
CA VAL A 89 5.07 2.94 -3.39
C VAL A 89 3.81 3.79 -3.27
N PHE A 90 3.59 4.62 -4.28
CA PHE A 90 2.24 5.13 -4.55
C PHE A 90 1.50 3.95 -5.13
N ASP A 91 1.03 3.06 -4.27
CA ASP A 91 0.02 2.09 -4.66
C ASP A 91 -1.29 2.87 -4.65
N GLU A 92 -1.57 3.57 -5.75
CA GLU A 92 -2.93 3.98 -6.04
C GLU A 92 -3.68 2.73 -6.47
N LEU A 93 -3.99 1.89 -5.49
CA LEU A 93 -4.81 0.72 -5.71
C LEU A 93 -6.23 1.23 -5.84
N LEU A 94 -6.75 1.29 -7.05
CA LEU A 94 -8.18 1.45 -7.28
C LEU A 94 -8.80 0.05 -7.22
N LYS A 95 -9.85 -0.08 -6.41
CA LYS A 95 -10.79 -1.20 -6.53
C LYS A 95 -11.60 -1.09 -7.81
#